data_AF-A0A936VT40-F1
#
_entry.id   AF-A0A936VT40-F1
#
_cell.length_a   1.000
_cell.length_b   1.000
_cell.length_c   1.000
_cell.angle_alpha   90.00
_cell.angle_beta   90.00
_cell.angle_gamma   90.00
#
_symmetry.space_group_name_H-M   'P 1'
#
loop_
_entity.id
_entity.type
_entity.pdbx_description
1 polymer ?
#
loop_
_entity_poly.entity_id
_entity_poly.type
_entity_poly.pdbx_seq_one_letter_code
_entity_poly.pdbx_strand_id
1 'polypeptide(L)'
;MISIKSFGILAGLDFGLEKSNYHNTDSWNSPVLILRYIANNKTRIACRAEQYNDRDHLFITSGKILGFSTNIDRQINDKIQLRLEGKILHADDAIFSFSKKDNFSLTTNLTIRI
;
A
#
# COMPACT_ATOMS: atom_id res chain seq x y z
N MET A 1 26.10 2.05 -22.49
CA MET A 1 25.98 2.49 -21.08
C MET A 1 24.49 2.61 -20.77
N ILE A 2 23.92 1.69 -19.98
CA ILE A 2 22.47 1.68 -19.73
C ILE A 2 22.17 2.72 -18.65
N SER A 3 21.49 3.79 -19.02
CA SER A 3 21.00 4.82 -18.09
C SER A 3 19.94 4.19 -17.18
N ILE A 4 20.33 3.83 -15.96
CA ILE A 4 19.36 3.41 -14.95
C ILE A 4 18.59 4.67 -14.55
N LYS A 5 17.30 4.75 -14.94
CA LYS A 5 16.41 5.74 -14.34
C LYS A 5 16.33 5.44 -12.85
N SER A 6 17.07 6.20 -12.05
CA SER A 6 17.22 5.95 -10.62
C SER A 6 15.93 6.23 -9.85
N PHE A 7 14.98 6.98 -10.40
CA PHE A 7 13.78 7.40 -9.71
C PHE A 7 12.52 7.26 -10.57
N GLY A 8 11.39 6.91 -9.93
CA GLY A 8 10.08 6.82 -10.55
C GLY A 8 8.96 7.17 -9.58
N ILE A 9 7.88 7.71 -10.13
CA ILE A 9 6.65 8.05 -9.41
C ILE A 9 5.49 7.33 -10.09
N LEU A 10 4.58 6.76 -9.30
CA LEU A 10 3.31 6.21 -9.77
C LEU A 10 2.20 6.76 -8.88
N ALA A 11 1.21 7.40 -9.50
CA ALA A 11 -0.05 7.75 -8.85
C ALA A 11 -1.14 6.82 -9.37
N GLY A 12 -2.01 6.35 -8.49
CA GLY A 12 -3.14 5.48 -8.82
C GLY A 12 -4.39 5.92 -8.05
N LEU A 13 -5.55 5.57 -8.58
CA LEU A 13 -6.84 5.80 -7.95
C LEU A 13 -7.75 4.64 -8.32
N ASP A 14 -8.18 3.90 -7.29
CA ASP A 14 -9.28 2.95 -7.42
C ASP A 14 -10.57 3.63 -6.93
N PHE A 15 -11.70 3.33 -7.58
CA PHE A 15 -13.01 3.87 -7.25
C PHE A 15 -14.08 2.80 -7.47
N GLY A 16 -15.07 2.75 -6.59
CA GLY A 16 -16.19 1.83 -6.70
C GLY A 16 -17.50 2.45 -6.25
N LEU A 17 -18.59 1.91 -6.79
CA LEU A 17 -19.97 2.25 -6.45
C LEU A 17 -20.69 0.98 -6.01
N GLU A 18 -21.39 1.04 -4.90
CA GLU A 18 -22.17 -0.06 -4.34
C GLU A 18 -23.61 0.41 -4.11
N LYS A 19 -24.58 -0.44 -4.43
CA LYS A 19 -25.98 -0.14 -4.13
C LYS A 19 -26.32 -0.61 -2.72
N SER A 20 -26.16 0.25 -1.72
CA SER A 20 -26.43 -0.09 -0.33
C SER A 20 -27.91 -0.34 -0.04
N ASN A 21 -28.81 0.32 -0.78
CA ASN A 21 -30.26 0.12 -0.70
C ASN A 21 -30.94 0.43 -2.05
N TYR A 22 -32.22 0.11 -2.20
CA TYR A 22 -32.94 0.30 -3.46
C TYR A 22 -32.87 1.72 -4.04
N HIS A 23 -32.76 2.74 -3.18
CA HIS A 23 -32.73 4.16 -3.55
C HIS A 23 -31.35 4.84 -3.45
N ASN A 24 -30.38 4.24 -2.76
CA ASN A 24 -29.07 4.86 -2.53
C ASN A 24 -27.95 4.08 -3.22
N THR A 25 -26.97 4.83 -3.71
CA THR A 25 -25.70 4.29 -4.23
C THR A 25 -24.59 5.01 -3.51
N ASP A 26 -23.80 4.23 -2.81
CA ASP A 26 -22.70 4.68 -1.98
C ASP A 26 -21.39 4.43 -2.73
N SER A 27 -20.32 5.07 -2.28
CA SER A 27 -19.06 5.04 -3.02
C SER A 27 -17.85 4.95 -2.12
N TRP A 28 -16.80 4.32 -2.65
CA TRP A 28 -15.50 4.26 -2.00
C TRP A 28 -14.40 4.58 -3.00
N ASN A 29 -13.25 5.00 -2.49
CA ASN A 29 -12.08 5.23 -3.31
C ASN A 29 -10.77 4.98 -2.56
N SER A 30 -9.72 4.71 -3.32
CA SER A 30 -8.40 4.39 -2.79
C SER A 30 -7.29 5.04 -3.64
N PRO A 31 -7.04 6.36 -3.50
CA PRO A 31 -5.86 6.98 -4.07
C PRO A 31 -4.58 6.41 -3.45
N VAL A 32 -3.55 6.24 -4.30
CA VAL A 32 -2.22 5.77 -3.90
C VAL A 32 -1.14 6.55 -4.63
N LEU A 33 -0.06 6.87 -3.92
CA LEU A 33 1.16 7.43 -4.48
C LEU A 33 2.34 6.54 -4.10
N ILE A 34 3.12 6.12 -5.09
CA ILE A 34 4.29 5.26 -4.92
C ILE A 34 5.50 5.98 -5.50
N LEU A 35 6.51 6.17 -4.66
CA LEU A 35 7.83 6.64 -5.05
C LEU A 35 8.77 5.44 -5.07
N ARG A 36 9.55 5.29 -6.15
CA ARG A 36 10.52 4.20 -6.30
C ARG A 36 11.90 4.75 -6.62
N TYR A 37 12.89 4.25 -5.90
CA TYR A 37 14.30 4.54 -6.12
C TYR A 37 15.08 3.26 -6.44
N ILE A 38 15.88 3.26 -7.51
CA ILE A 38 16.81 2.19 -7.87
C ILE A 38 18.18 2.59 -7.35
N ALA A 39 18.56 2.08 -6.18
CA ALA A 39 19.83 2.42 -5.53
C ALA A 39 21.03 1.83 -6.27
N ASN A 40 20.88 0.64 -6.86
CA ASN A 40 21.84 0.01 -7.76
C ASN A 40 21.16 -1.14 -8.52
N ASN A 41 21.94 -1.86 -9.34
CA ASN A 41 21.44 -2.96 -10.18
C ASN A 41 20.71 -4.07 -9.41
N LYS A 42 20.99 -4.21 -8.11
CA LYS A 42 20.46 -5.27 -7.24
C LYS A 42 19.50 -4.76 -6.17
N THR A 43 19.42 -3.45 -5.93
CA THR A 43 18.66 -2.90 -4.79
C THR A 43 17.68 -1.84 -5.26
N ARG A 44 16.40 -2.04 -4.91
CA ARG A 44 15.32 -1.09 -5.16
C ARG A 44 14.63 -0.79 -3.85
N ILE A 45 14.18 0.45 -3.70
CA ILE A 45 13.45 0.94 -2.53
C ILE A 45 12.18 1.58 -3.06
N ALA A 46 11.05 1.35 -2.40
CA ALA A 46 9.84 2.09 -2.68
C ALA A 46 9.13 2.52 -1.40
N CYS A 47 8.57 3.72 -1.44
CA CYS A 47 7.67 4.23 -0.42
C CYS A 47 6.28 4.38 -1.04
N ARG A 48 5.25 4.00 -0.29
CA ARG A 48 3.85 4.09 -0.68
C ARG A 48 3.08 4.88 0.37
N ALA A 49 2.29 5.85 -0.09
CA ALA A 49 1.23 6.47 0.70
C ALA A 49 -0.11 6.10 0.05
N GLU A 50 -1.05 5.60 0.83
CA GLU A 50 -2.38 5.20 0.39
C GLU A 50 -3.44 5.75 1.34
N GLN A 51 -4.62 6.07 0.82
CA GLN A 51 -5.76 6.45 1.62
C GLN A 51 -6.97 5.70 1.11
N TYR A 52 -7.54 4.83 1.94
CA TYR A 52 -8.81 4.19 1.65
C TYR A 52 -9.94 5.01 2.26
N ASN A 53 -10.91 5.41 1.44
CA ASN A 53 -12.06 6.22 1.83
C ASN A 53 -13.33 5.42 1.59
N ASP A 54 -14.08 5.17 2.67
CA ASP A 54 -15.32 4.42 2.67
C ASP A 54 -16.27 5.06 3.69
N ARG A 55 -16.74 6.27 3.37
CA ARG A 55 -17.52 7.11 4.29
C ARG A 55 -18.85 6.50 4.69
N ASP A 56 -19.36 5.63 3.82
CA ASP A 56 -20.64 4.94 4.01
C ASP A 56 -20.46 3.55 4.64
N HIS A 57 -19.22 3.19 5.01
CA HIS A 57 -18.86 1.96 5.71
C HIS A 57 -19.28 0.68 4.97
N LEU A 58 -19.15 0.68 3.65
CA LEU A 58 -19.53 -0.44 2.79
C LEU A 58 -18.69 -1.70 3.05
N PHE A 59 -17.40 -1.52 3.28
CA PHE A 59 -16.43 -2.60 3.47
C PHE A 59 -15.72 -2.56 4.81
N ILE A 60 -15.49 -1.35 5.36
CA ILE A 60 -14.77 -1.18 6.62
C ILE A 60 -15.57 -0.35 7.62
N THR A 61 -15.36 -0.62 8.91
CA THR A 61 -16.06 0.06 10.00
C THR A 61 -15.59 1.50 10.25
N SER A 62 -14.44 1.91 9.70
CA SER A 62 -13.97 3.30 9.76
C SER A 62 -14.18 4.00 8.44
N GLY A 63 -14.51 5.29 8.46
CA GLY A 63 -14.78 6.04 7.23
C GLY A 63 -13.53 6.27 6.36
N LYS A 64 -12.34 6.15 6.97
CA LYS A 64 -11.07 6.46 6.33
C LYS A 64 -9.90 5.75 7.00
N ILE A 65 -9.02 5.16 6.19
CA ILE A 65 -7.75 4.57 6.64
C ILE A 65 -6.60 5.17 5.82
N LEU A 66 -5.61 5.71 6.52
CA LEU A 66 -4.34 6.16 5.97
C LEU A 66 -3.29 5.07 6.11
N GLY A 67 -2.54 4.81 5.04
CA GLY A 67 -1.46 3.84 5.02
C GLY A 67 -0.16 4.45 4.53
N PHE A 68 0.92 4.11 5.22
CA PHE A 68 2.28 4.36 4.74
C PHE A 68 3.06 3.05 4.78
N SER A 69 3.71 2.70 3.67
CA SER A 69 4.62 1.56 3.65
C SER A 69 5.92 1.88 2.94
N THR A 70 6.98 1.17 3.33
CA THR A 70 8.28 1.21 2.66
C THR A 70 8.76 -0.21 2.46
N ASN A 71 9.21 -0.52 1.24
CA ASN A 71 9.84 -1.79 0.93
C ASN A 71 11.25 -1.60 0.39
N ILE A 72 12.10 -2.59 0.68
CA ILE A 72 13.44 -2.75 0.15
C ILE A 72 13.51 -4.11 -0.53
N ASP A 73 13.76 -4.09 -1.83
CA ASP A 73 13.98 -5.26 -2.66
C ASP A 73 15.47 -5.43 -2.93
N ARG A 74 16.02 -6.58 -2.55
CA ARG A 74 17.40 -6.96 -2.84
C ARG A 74 17.46 -8.25 -3.65
N GLN A 75 18.03 -8.16 -4.84
CA GLN A 75 18.40 -9.30 -5.65
C GLN A 75 19.74 -9.86 -5.17
N ILE A 76 19.73 -11.11 -4.69
CA ILE A 76 20.93 -11.79 -4.21
C ILE A 76 21.72 -12.30 -5.43
N ASN A 77 21.03 -12.98 -6.35
CA ASN A 77 21.53 -13.44 -7.64
C ASN A 77 20.37 -13.48 -8.66
N ASP A 78 20.60 -14.00 -9.86
CA ASP A 78 19.61 -14.02 -10.95
C ASP A 78 18.40 -14.94 -10.67
N LYS A 79 18.45 -15.75 -9.60
CA LYS A 79 17.40 -16.67 -9.18
C LYS A 79 16.73 -16.29 -7.86
N ILE A 80 17.31 -15.40 -7.05
CA ILE A 80 16.87 -15.15 -5.68
C ILE A 80 16.71 -13.65 -5.42
N GLN A 81 15.54 -13.27 -4.93
CA GLN A 81 15.22 -11.92 -4.46
C GLN A 81 14.61 -11.95 -3.06
N LEU A 82 15.03 -11.01 -2.21
CA LEU A 82 14.49 -10.78 -0.88
C LEU A 82 13.77 -9.42 -0.85
N ARG A 83 12.60 -9.37 -0.21
CA ARG A 83 11.91 -8.13 0.15
C ARG A 83 11.77 -8.02 1.66
N LEU A 84 12.02 -6.83 2.17
CA LEU A 84 11.57 -6.40 3.51
C LEU A 84 10.56 -5.27 3.33
N GLU A 85 9.45 -5.32 4.05
CA GLU A 85 8.43 -4.27 4.02
C GLU A 85 7.96 -3.92 5.43
N GLY A 86 8.00 -2.63 5.75
CA GLY A 86 7.36 -2.05 6.93
C GLY A 86 6.12 -1.27 6.51
N LYS A 87 5.01 -1.45 7.22
CA LYS A 87 3.73 -0.78 6.92
C LYS A 87 3.04 -0.32 8.20
N ILE A 88 2.57 0.92 8.19
CA ILE A 88 1.74 1.53 9.23
C ILE A 88 0.38 1.85 8.62
N LEU A 89 -0.67 1.62 9.39
CA LEU A 89 -2.05 1.97 9.07
C LEU A 89 -2.63 2.78 10.22
N HIS A 90 -3.28 3.90 9.91
CA HIS A 90 -4.01 4.74 10.85
C HIS A 90 -5.46 4.87 10.39
N ALA A 91 -6.41 4.63 11.29
CA ALA A 91 -7.82 4.80 11.05
C ALA A 91 -8.34 6.07 11.72
N ASP A 92 -9.23 6.80 11.06
CA ASP A 92 -9.83 7.99 11.68
C ASP A 92 -10.74 7.59 12.86
N ASP A 93 -11.34 6.39 12.80
CA ASP A 93 -12.22 5.81 13.83
C ASP A 93 -11.70 4.47 14.36
N ALA A 94 -12.16 4.07 15.54
CA ALA A 94 -11.77 2.78 16.11
C ALA A 94 -12.36 1.63 15.29
N ILE A 95 -11.50 0.78 14.72
CA ILE A 95 -11.92 -0.32 13.82
C ILE A 95 -12.38 -1.56 14.62
N PHE A 96 -11.97 -1.70 15.89
CA PHE A 96 -12.29 -2.83 16.77
C PHE A 96 -12.65 -2.39 18.19
N SER A 97 -13.28 -3.28 18.97
CA SER A 97 -13.75 -3.08 20.36
C SER A 97 -12.69 -2.61 21.38
N PHE A 98 -11.42 -2.50 20.98
CA PHE A 98 -10.28 -2.09 21.82
C PHE A 98 -9.77 -0.66 21.53
N SER A 99 -10.50 0.16 20.78
CA SER A 99 -10.19 1.59 20.55
C SER A 99 -8.82 1.87 19.91
N LYS A 100 -8.17 0.88 19.27
CA LYS A 100 -6.91 1.10 18.55
C LYS A 100 -7.17 1.59 17.13
N LYS A 101 -6.56 2.74 16.81
CA LYS A 101 -6.59 3.38 15.50
C LYS A 101 -5.34 3.08 14.67
N ASP A 102 -4.23 2.78 15.34
CA ASP A 102 -2.94 2.52 14.71
C ASP A 102 -2.60 1.02 14.67
N ASN A 103 -2.05 0.59 13.54
CA ASN A 103 -1.45 -0.73 13.37
C ASN A 103 -0.10 -0.62 12.68
N PHE A 104 0.84 -1.48 13.08
CA PHE A 104 2.16 -1.61 12.48
C PHE A 104 2.41 -3.07 12.10
N SER A 105 3.04 -3.27 10.94
CA SER A 105 3.48 -4.59 10.48
C SER A 105 4.87 -4.50 9.86
N LEU A 106 5.64 -5.57 10.06
CA LEU A 106 6.95 -5.78 9.45
C LEU A 106 6.93 -7.18 8.83
N THR A 107 7.26 -7.26 7.55
CA THR A 107 7.18 -8.50 6.78
C THR A 107 8.44 -8.72 5.94
N THR A 108 8.70 -9.99 5.61
CA THR A 108 9.78 -10.42 4.74
C THR A 108 9.26 -11.41 3.70
N ASN A 109 9.81 -11.39 2.50
CA ASN A 109 9.47 -12.34 1.43
C ASN A 109 10.76 -12.77 0.70
N LEU A 110 10.89 -14.08 0.46
CA LEU A 110 11.92 -14.69 -0.38
C LEU A 110 11.29 -15.24 -1.66
N THR A 111 11.74 -14.75 -2.81
CA THR A 111 11.34 -15.25 -4.12
C THR A 111 12.47 -16.06 -4.75
N ILE A 112 12.13 -17.25 -5.26
CA ILE A 112 13.05 -18.16 -5.96
C ILE A 112 12.52 -18.43 -7.36
N ARG A 113 13.36 -18.20 -8.38
CA ARG A 113 13.08 -18.54 -9.78
C ARG A 113 13.59 -19.95 -10.07
N ILE A 114 12.68 -20.85 -10.42
CA ILE A 114 12.94 -22.26 -10.79
C ILE A 114 13.32 -22.32 -12.27
#